data_AF-A0A7V6R955-F1
#
_entry.id   AF-A0A7V6R955-F1
#
_cell.length_a   1.000
_cell.length_b   1.000
_cell.length_c   1.000
_cell.angle_alpha   90.00
_cell.angle_beta   90.00
_cell.angle_gamma   90.00
#
_symmetry.space_group_name_H-M   'P 1'
#
loop_
_entity.id
_entity.type
_entity.pdbx_description
1 polymer ?
#
loop_
_entity_poly.entity_id
_entity_poly.type
_entity_poly.pdbx_seq_one_letter_code
_entity_poly.pdbx_strand_id
1 'polypeptide(L)'
;MKEKIYTIPVTDAFRIDSECPMCVLEQKLEDEYIEYYLGPSLMEPDHRIETNDKGFCAKHFELLYNKQENRLGLGLIIDTHLCEQNEKLKKLFGDSIKSSGKKTRASIFRKISEKVTSKESNKETDPVDKIISELENLEKKCTVCGRLDYTMDRYIDVILYLWFKEEDFKNLFNSKKGFCLKHLKSLLKGTKKYLNSRERAVFTENLLKIQMENMDRIQKEVNWFTKKFDYRYNNEPWGNSRDALPRSIQKIVGPCRLK
;
A
#
# COMPACT_ATOMS: atom_id res chain seq x y z
N MET A 1 6.64 -10.84 -25.76
CA MET A 1 5.68 -9.75 -26.05
C MET A 1 5.17 -9.00 -24.81
N LYS A 2 4.98 -9.64 -23.64
CA LYS A 2 4.54 -8.95 -22.41
C LYS A 2 5.56 -7.94 -21.86
N GLU A 3 6.87 -8.15 -22.06
CA GLU A 3 7.92 -7.24 -21.58
C GLU A 3 7.84 -5.85 -22.23
N LYS A 4 7.63 -5.76 -23.55
CA LYS A 4 7.62 -4.48 -24.30
C LYS A 4 6.48 -3.51 -23.94
N ILE A 5 5.38 -3.99 -23.35
CA ILE A 5 4.24 -3.13 -22.99
C ILE A 5 4.53 -2.34 -21.71
N TYR A 6 5.24 -2.97 -20.77
CA TYR A 6 5.51 -2.37 -19.46
C TYR A 6 6.82 -1.57 -19.41
N THR A 7 7.68 -1.66 -20.44
CA THR A 7 8.92 -0.87 -20.50
C THR A 7 8.64 0.62 -20.65
N ILE A 8 7.64 1.00 -21.46
CA ILE A 8 7.30 2.41 -21.71
C ILE A 8 6.94 3.16 -20.41
N PRO A 9 5.95 2.73 -19.60
CA PRO A 9 5.60 3.45 -18.38
C PRO A 9 6.77 3.53 -17.40
N VAL A 10 7.55 2.45 -17.28
CA VAL A 10 8.75 2.42 -16.43
C VAL A 10 9.77 3.46 -16.89
N THR A 11 10.18 3.43 -18.16
CA THR A 11 11.17 4.36 -18.70
C THR A 11 10.70 5.81 -18.60
N ASP A 12 9.42 6.09 -18.88
CA ASP A 12 8.88 7.44 -18.78
C ASP A 12 8.90 7.98 -17.35
N ALA A 13 8.56 7.16 -16.35
CA ALA A 13 8.68 7.58 -14.96
C ALA A 13 10.13 7.84 -14.54
N PHE A 14 11.08 7.04 -15.06
CA PHE A 14 12.51 7.30 -14.87
C PHE A 14 13.01 8.50 -15.67
N ARG A 15 12.27 9.08 -16.63
CA ARG A 15 12.69 10.35 -17.28
C ARG A 15 12.34 11.58 -16.45
N ILE A 16 11.30 11.49 -15.62
CA ILE A 16 10.87 12.59 -14.76
C ILE A 16 11.93 12.87 -13.68
N ASP A 17 12.23 14.15 -13.44
CA ASP A 17 13.05 14.54 -12.28
C ASP A 17 12.19 14.44 -11.01
N SER A 18 12.52 13.47 -10.16
CA SER A 18 11.79 13.19 -8.92
C SER A 18 12.71 12.54 -7.89
N GLU A 19 12.31 12.58 -6.62
CA GLU A 19 13.04 11.92 -5.53
C GLU A 19 12.94 10.40 -5.56
N CYS A 20 11.90 9.86 -6.21
CA CYS A 20 11.67 8.43 -6.36
C CYS A 20 10.81 8.16 -7.61
N PRO A 21 11.39 7.65 -8.71
CA PRO A 21 10.64 7.33 -9.93
C PRO A 21 9.50 6.32 -9.70
N MET A 22 9.67 5.40 -8.74
CA MET A 22 8.62 4.43 -8.40
C MET A 22 7.43 5.06 -7.68
N CYS A 23 7.61 6.19 -6.98
CA CYS A 23 6.48 6.96 -6.44
C CYS A 23 5.65 7.57 -7.57
N VAL A 24 6.30 8.06 -8.64
CA VAL A 24 5.61 8.59 -9.82
C VAL A 24 4.80 7.49 -10.51
N LEU A 25 5.39 6.30 -10.70
CA LEU A 25 4.67 5.14 -11.22
C LEU A 25 3.46 4.77 -10.36
N GLU A 26 3.67 4.65 -9.05
CA GLU A 26 2.61 4.22 -8.14
C GLU A 26 1.46 5.23 -8.10
N GLN A 27 1.77 6.53 -8.04
CA GLN A 27 0.75 7.58 -8.05
C GLN A 27 -0.05 7.58 -9.35
N LYS A 28 0.61 7.48 -10.50
CA LYS A 28 -0.05 7.44 -11.80
C LYS A 28 -0.97 6.22 -11.90
N LEU A 29 -0.50 5.04 -11.51
CA LEU A 29 -1.33 3.83 -11.49
C LEU A 29 -2.50 3.95 -10.51
N GLU A 30 -2.28 4.55 -9.34
CA GLU A 30 -3.33 4.74 -8.35
C GLU A 30 -4.43 5.64 -8.91
N ASP A 31 -4.07 6.75 -9.56
CA ASP A 31 -5.04 7.64 -10.20
C ASP A 31 -5.80 6.94 -11.33
N GLU A 32 -5.10 6.19 -12.19
CA GLU A 32 -5.73 5.38 -13.26
C GLU A 32 -6.72 4.35 -12.69
N TYR A 33 -6.39 3.69 -11.58
CA TYR A 33 -7.30 2.73 -10.94
C TYR A 33 -8.49 3.40 -10.28
N ILE A 34 -8.29 4.54 -9.64
CA ILE A 34 -9.39 5.31 -9.05
C ILE A 34 -10.38 5.72 -10.15
N GLU A 35 -9.90 6.22 -11.29
CA GLU A 35 -10.74 6.55 -12.44
C GLU A 35 -11.41 5.32 -13.03
N TYR A 36 -10.69 4.19 -13.13
CA TYR A 36 -11.24 2.93 -13.62
C TYR A 36 -12.42 2.43 -12.77
N TYR A 37 -12.27 2.46 -11.43
CA TYR A 37 -13.31 2.00 -10.51
C TYR A 37 -14.51 2.95 -10.42
N LEU A 38 -14.32 4.23 -10.72
CA LEU A 38 -15.41 5.21 -10.78
C LEU A 38 -16.15 5.20 -12.12
N GLY A 39 -15.62 4.58 -13.17
CA GLY A 39 -16.25 4.59 -14.50
C GLY A 39 -16.40 3.19 -15.09
N PRO A 40 -15.45 2.74 -15.93
CA PRO A 40 -15.59 1.51 -16.71
C PRO A 40 -15.95 0.26 -15.91
N SER A 41 -15.37 0.08 -14.71
CA SER A 41 -15.51 -1.17 -13.95
C SER A 41 -16.95 -1.45 -13.50
N LEU A 42 -17.79 -0.42 -13.40
CA LEU A 42 -19.19 -0.56 -12.96
C LEU A 42 -20.01 -1.45 -13.89
N MET A 43 -19.63 -1.50 -15.17
CA MET A 43 -20.30 -2.32 -16.18
C MET A 43 -19.81 -3.78 -16.18
N GLU A 44 -18.71 -4.07 -15.49
CA GLU A 44 -18.06 -5.39 -15.50
C GLU A 44 -18.44 -6.22 -14.26
N PRO A 45 -19.13 -7.38 -14.41
CA PRO A 45 -19.59 -8.18 -13.27
C PRO A 45 -18.47 -8.65 -12.34
N ASP A 46 -17.32 -9.07 -12.89
CA ASP A 46 -16.21 -9.61 -12.12
C ASP A 46 -15.62 -8.57 -11.15
N HIS A 47 -15.53 -7.33 -11.59
CA HIS A 47 -15.07 -6.23 -10.74
C HIS A 47 -16.05 -5.89 -9.62
N ARG A 48 -17.37 -6.00 -9.87
CA ARG A 48 -18.37 -5.82 -8.81
C ARG A 48 -18.25 -6.88 -7.72
N ILE A 49 -18.03 -8.14 -8.10
CA ILE A 49 -17.82 -9.24 -7.15
C ILE A 49 -16.58 -8.94 -6.29
N GLU A 50 -15.49 -8.50 -6.92
CA GLU A 50 -14.26 -8.16 -6.21
C GLU A 50 -14.45 -6.99 -5.23
N THR A 51 -15.08 -5.90 -5.67
CA THR A 51 -15.31 -4.72 -4.82
C THR A 51 -16.30 -5.01 -3.68
N ASN A 52 -17.28 -5.88 -3.91
CA ASN A 52 -18.24 -6.28 -2.87
C ASN A 52 -17.54 -7.09 -1.77
N ASP A 53 -16.63 -8.01 -2.13
CA ASP A 53 -15.90 -8.79 -1.13
C ASP A 53 -14.83 -7.97 -0.39
N LYS A 54 -13.97 -7.27 -1.15
CA LYS A 54 -12.75 -6.64 -0.60
C LYS A 54 -12.94 -5.20 -0.16
N GLY A 55 -13.89 -4.47 -0.76
CA GLY A 55 -14.04 -3.04 -0.55
C GLY A 55 -12.78 -2.23 -0.88
N PHE A 56 -12.62 -1.11 -0.17
CA PHE A 56 -11.45 -0.23 -0.26
C PHE A 56 -10.94 0.15 1.13
N CYS A 57 -9.64 0.44 1.24
CA CYS A 57 -9.09 0.95 2.50
C CYS A 57 -9.45 2.43 2.67
N ALA A 58 -9.27 2.96 3.89
CA ALA A 58 -9.57 4.36 4.23
C ALA A 58 -8.98 5.36 3.21
N LYS A 59 -7.69 5.19 2.86
CA LYS A 59 -7.02 6.02 1.85
C LYS A 59 -7.74 5.99 0.51
N HIS A 60 -8.08 4.81 0.00
CA HIS A 60 -8.69 4.68 -1.32
C HIS A 60 -10.15 5.12 -1.34
N PHE A 61 -10.90 4.95 -0.25
CA PHE A 61 -12.23 5.57 -0.13
C PHE A 61 -12.14 7.10 -0.15
N GLU A 62 -11.19 7.69 0.57
CA GLU A 62 -10.96 9.13 0.54
C GLU A 62 -10.63 9.62 -0.88
N LEU A 63 -9.77 8.91 -1.60
CA LEU A 63 -9.43 9.25 -3.00
C LEU A 63 -10.62 9.11 -3.95
N LEU A 64 -11.37 8.01 -3.87
CA LEU A 64 -12.57 7.78 -4.67
C LEU A 64 -13.60 8.88 -4.45
N TYR A 65 -13.83 9.25 -3.18
CA TYR A 65 -14.79 10.31 -2.85
C TYR A 65 -14.30 11.68 -3.31
N ASN A 66 -13.03 12.02 -3.06
CA ASN A 66 -12.49 13.35 -3.36
C ASN A 66 -12.36 13.64 -4.87
N LYS A 67 -12.37 12.62 -5.74
CA LYS A 67 -12.44 12.82 -7.20
C LYS A 67 -13.72 13.54 -7.65
N GLN A 68 -14.85 13.35 -6.96
CA GLN A 68 -16.15 14.00 -7.23
C GLN A 68 -16.75 13.80 -8.66
N GLU A 69 -16.13 13.00 -9.54
CA GLU A 69 -16.55 12.84 -10.95
C GLU A 69 -17.76 11.89 -11.13
N ASN A 70 -17.87 10.79 -10.36
CA ASN A 70 -19.00 9.86 -10.45
C ASN A 70 -19.54 9.43 -9.07
N ARG A 71 -20.30 10.33 -8.44
CA ARG A 71 -20.91 10.09 -7.12
C ARG A 71 -21.93 8.95 -7.12
N LEU A 72 -22.67 8.77 -8.21
CA LEU A 72 -23.64 7.67 -8.33
C LEU A 72 -22.92 6.32 -8.39
N GLY A 73 -21.90 6.21 -9.22
CA GLY A 73 -21.08 5.00 -9.35
C GLY A 73 -20.48 4.58 -8.02
N LEU A 74 -19.89 5.52 -7.29
CA LEU A 74 -19.38 5.27 -5.94
C LEU A 74 -20.50 4.83 -4.98
N GLY A 75 -21.66 5.48 -5.04
CA GLY A 75 -22.84 5.11 -4.24
C GLY A 75 -23.28 3.66 -4.47
N LEU A 76 -23.31 3.21 -5.72
CA LEU A 76 -23.66 1.84 -6.08
C LEU A 76 -22.66 0.83 -5.51
N ILE A 77 -21.36 1.10 -5.62
CA ILE A 77 -20.33 0.22 -5.06
C ILE A 77 -20.44 0.13 -3.54
N ILE A 78 -20.70 1.27 -2.87
CA ILE A 78 -20.86 1.30 -1.42
C ILE A 78 -22.10 0.51 -1.00
N ASP A 79 -23.24 0.67 -1.68
CA ASP A 79 -24.48 -0.04 -1.38
C ASP A 79 -24.30 -1.56 -1.45
N THR A 80 -23.72 -2.07 -2.55
CA THR A 80 -23.51 -3.50 -2.73
C THR A 80 -22.47 -4.07 -1.76
N HIS A 81 -21.41 -3.31 -1.45
CA HIS A 81 -20.45 -3.71 -0.42
C HIS A 81 -21.09 -3.77 0.97
N LEU A 82 -21.91 -2.78 1.35
CA LEU A 82 -22.63 -2.78 2.63
C LEU A 82 -23.64 -3.93 2.73
N CYS A 83 -24.32 -4.27 1.63
CA CYS A 83 -25.18 -5.46 1.58
C CYS A 83 -24.38 -6.74 1.92
N GLU A 84 -23.24 -6.95 1.28
CA GLU A 84 -22.35 -8.10 1.52
C GLU A 84 -21.85 -8.14 2.98
N GLN A 85 -21.40 -7.00 3.52
CA GLN A 85 -20.95 -6.93 4.93
C GLN A 85 -22.08 -7.21 5.91
N ASN A 86 -23.29 -6.68 5.65
CA ASN A 86 -24.47 -6.96 6.48
C ASN A 86 -24.82 -8.45 6.48
N GLU A 87 -24.72 -9.13 5.34
CA GLU A 87 -24.95 -10.58 5.28
C GLU A 87 -23.90 -11.37 6.07
N LYS A 88 -22.61 -11.03 5.90
CA LYS A 88 -21.51 -11.67 6.63
C LYS A 88 -21.65 -11.49 8.13
N LEU A 89 -21.89 -10.25 8.58
CA LEU A 89 -22.11 -9.94 10.00
C LEU A 89 -23.34 -10.67 10.53
N LYS A 90 -24.48 -10.65 9.83
CA LYS A 90 -25.69 -11.38 10.25
C LYS A 90 -25.45 -12.88 10.41
N LYS A 91 -24.62 -13.51 9.57
CA LYS A 91 -24.24 -14.92 9.72
C LYS A 91 -23.46 -15.13 11.03
N LEU A 92 -22.42 -14.32 11.27
CA LEU A 92 -21.61 -14.38 12.49
C LEU A 92 -22.43 -14.11 13.77
N PHE A 93 -23.33 -13.11 13.73
CA PHE A 93 -24.23 -12.81 14.85
C PHE A 93 -25.33 -13.86 15.01
N GLY A 94 -25.90 -14.39 13.93
CA GLY A 94 -26.96 -15.39 13.95
C GLY A 94 -26.51 -16.70 14.60
N ASP A 95 -25.28 -17.11 14.36
CA ASP A 95 -24.66 -18.28 15.01
C ASP A 95 -24.36 -18.03 16.50
N SER A 96 -24.03 -16.78 16.85
CA SER A 96 -23.77 -16.34 18.24
C SER A 96 -25.05 -16.16 19.06
N ILE A 97 -26.14 -15.67 18.46
CA ILE A 97 -27.43 -15.47 19.12
C ILE A 97 -28.17 -16.81 19.28
N LYS A 98 -28.09 -17.72 18.31
CA LYS A 98 -28.68 -19.08 18.42
C LYS A 98 -28.00 -19.93 19.50
N SER A 99 -26.70 -19.73 19.73
CA SER A 99 -25.94 -20.42 20.80
C SER A 99 -26.20 -19.84 22.20
N SER A 100 -26.46 -18.52 22.31
CA SER A 100 -26.89 -17.88 23.58
C SER A 100 -28.38 -18.08 23.90
N GLY A 101 -29.26 -18.19 22.90
CA GLY A 101 -30.71 -18.30 23.08
C GLY A 101 -31.23 -19.63 23.65
N LYS A 102 -30.39 -20.67 23.74
CA LYS A 102 -30.74 -21.98 24.33
C LYS A 102 -30.04 -22.31 25.65
N LYS A 103 -29.21 -21.41 26.21
CA LYS A 103 -28.55 -21.62 27.51
C LYS A 103 -28.92 -20.56 28.56
N THR A 104 -30.15 -20.73 29.05
CA THR A 104 -30.52 -20.78 30.49
C THR A 104 -30.36 -19.52 31.38
N ARG A 105 -31.53 -18.99 31.78
CA ARG A 105 -31.78 -18.33 33.09
C ARG A 105 -31.60 -19.27 34.33
N ALA A 106 -31.00 -20.45 34.17
CA ALA A 106 -30.82 -21.43 35.26
C ALA A 106 -29.43 -22.12 35.32
N SER A 107 -28.45 -21.73 34.49
CA SER A 107 -27.12 -22.41 34.44
C SER A 107 -26.00 -21.66 35.17
N ILE A 108 -26.25 -20.44 35.64
CA ILE A 108 -25.23 -19.62 36.33
C ILE A 108 -24.93 -20.18 37.73
N PHE A 109 -25.92 -20.77 38.41
CA PHE A 109 -25.73 -21.33 39.76
C PHE A 109 -25.07 -22.72 39.80
N ARG A 110 -24.89 -23.40 38.66
CA ARG A 110 -24.31 -24.76 38.64
C ARG A 110 -22.83 -24.80 38.24
N LYS A 111 -22.32 -23.76 37.59
CA LYS A 111 -20.91 -23.71 37.12
C LYS A 111 -19.86 -23.36 38.19
N ILE A 112 -20.25 -23.00 39.40
CA ILE A 112 -19.31 -22.74 40.51
C ILE A 112 -19.02 -24.04 41.30
N SER A 113 -19.83 -25.08 41.16
CA SER A 113 -19.71 -26.32 41.95
C SER A 113 -18.86 -27.43 41.31
N GLU A 114 -18.48 -27.34 40.03
CA GLU A 114 -17.91 -28.50 39.28
C GLU A 114 -16.51 -28.26 38.69
N LYS A 115 -15.86 -27.12 39.01
CA LYS A 115 -14.53 -26.79 38.45
C LYS A 115 -13.35 -27.35 39.24
N VAL A 116 -13.45 -28.61 39.71
CA VAL A 116 -12.34 -29.33 40.36
C VAL A 116 -11.87 -30.56 39.59
N THR A 117 -12.57 -31.04 38.55
CA THR A 117 -12.09 -32.25 37.87
C THR A 117 -12.19 -32.20 36.35
N SER A 118 -11.00 -32.39 35.76
CA SER A 118 -10.72 -33.05 34.48
C SER A 118 -10.87 -32.27 33.15
N LYS A 119 -9.71 -32.20 32.49
CA LYS A 119 -9.41 -32.51 31.09
C LYS A 119 -10.12 -31.75 29.96
N GLU A 120 -9.26 -31.09 29.16
CA GLU A 120 -9.31 -30.99 27.70
C GLU A 120 -10.68 -30.76 27.08
N SER A 121 -11.04 -29.50 26.93
CA SER A 121 -12.10 -29.07 26.02
C SER A 121 -11.48 -28.15 24.97
N ASN A 122 -11.69 -28.51 23.70
CA ASN A 122 -11.51 -27.68 22.50
C ASN A 122 -11.64 -26.19 22.84
N LYS A 123 -10.64 -25.37 22.48
CA LYS A 123 -10.76 -23.91 22.50
C LYS A 123 -11.86 -23.52 21.50
N GLU A 124 -13.11 -23.51 21.94
CA GLU A 124 -14.15 -22.71 21.30
C GLU A 124 -13.68 -21.26 21.38
N THR A 125 -13.13 -20.76 20.28
CA THR A 125 -12.82 -19.33 20.10
C THR A 125 -14.08 -18.53 20.40
N ASP A 126 -13.94 -17.51 21.24
CA ASP A 126 -15.04 -16.62 21.63
C ASP A 126 -15.74 -16.10 20.35
N PRO A 127 -17.08 -16.11 20.26
CA PRO A 127 -17.79 -15.45 19.16
C PRO A 127 -17.33 -14.01 18.91
N VAL A 128 -16.90 -13.28 19.96
CA VAL A 128 -16.31 -11.94 19.82
C VAL A 128 -14.97 -11.99 19.08
N ASP A 129 -14.10 -12.95 19.40
CA ASP A 129 -12.79 -13.12 18.73
C ASP A 129 -12.96 -13.41 17.24
N LYS A 130 -14.01 -14.15 16.85
CA LYS A 130 -14.34 -14.40 15.44
C LYS A 130 -14.72 -13.13 14.69
N ILE A 131 -15.51 -12.25 15.32
CA ILE A 131 -15.91 -10.97 14.72
C ILE A 131 -14.68 -10.06 14.58
N ILE A 132 -13.86 -9.94 15.62
CA ILE A 132 -12.61 -9.16 15.57
C ILE A 132 -11.73 -9.66 14.43
N SER A 133 -11.52 -10.98 14.33
CA SER A 133 -10.70 -11.57 13.26
C SER A 133 -11.23 -11.27 11.85
N GLU A 134 -12.55 -11.28 11.65
CA GLU A 134 -13.14 -10.93 10.35
C GLU A 134 -12.99 -9.44 10.03
N LEU A 135 -13.16 -8.55 11.02
CA LEU A 135 -12.96 -7.11 10.84
C LEU A 135 -11.49 -6.79 10.53
N GLU A 136 -10.53 -7.42 11.23
CA GLU A 136 -9.10 -7.28 10.94
C GLU A 136 -8.73 -7.81 9.54
N ASN A 137 -9.40 -8.85 9.07
CA ASN A 137 -9.22 -9.37 7.71
C ASN A 137 -9.76 -8.38 6.68
N LEU A 138 -10.91 -7.77 6.94
CA LEU A 138 -11.50 -6.75 6.08
C LEU A 138 -10.60 -5.51 5.98
N GLU A 139 -10.04 -5.04 7.09
CA GLU A 139 -9.11 -3.89 7.11
C GLU A 139 -7.86 -4.09 6.26
N LYS A 140 -7.41 -5.34 6.09
CA LYS A 140 -6.24 -5.70 5.27
C LYS A 140 -6.56 -5.83 3.78
N LYS A 141 -7.84 -5.85 3.41
CA LYS A 141 -8.30 -5.98 2.03
C LYS A 141 -8.53 -4.59 1.43
N CYS A 142 -8.11 -4.45 0.17
CA CYS A 142 -8.50 -3.33 -0.65
C CYS A 142 -8.30 -3.70 -2.11
N THR A 143 -9.34 -3.49 -2.92
CA THR A 143 -9.33 -3.78 -4.35
C THR A 143 -8.21 -3.03 -5.08
N VAL A 144 -8.08 -1.72 -4.83
CA VAL A 144 -7.03 -0.88 -5.45
C VAL A 144 -5.64 -1.27 -4.95
N CYS A 145 -5.44 -1.46 -3.63
CA CYS A 145 -4.14 -1.90 -3.10
C CYS A 145 -3.67 -3.20 -3.74
N GLY A 146 -4.56 -4.20 -3.85
CA GLY A 146 -4.20 -5.49 -4.44
C GLY A 146 -3.77 -5.37 -5.90
N ARG A 147 -4.46 -4.53 -6.68
CA ARG A 147 -4.11 -4.28 -8.08
C ARG A 147 -2.82 -3.46 -8.23
N LEU A 148 -2.61 -2.47 -7.36
CA LEU A 148 -1.37 -1.70 -7.28
C LEU A 148 -0.17 -2.61 -6.97
N ASP A 149 -0.27 -3.42 -5.93
CA ASP A 149 0.81 -4.32 -5.51
C ASP A 149 1.17 -5.30 -6.63
N TYR A 150 0.16 -5.87 -7.31
CA TYR A 150 0.38 -6.77 -8.46
C TYR A 150 1.12 -6.07 -9.61
N THR A 151 0.68 -4.88 -10.01
CA THR A 151 1.29 -4.19 -11.16
C THR A 151 2.67 -3.63 -10.81
N MET A 152 2.87 -3.12 -9.59
CA MET A 152 4.17 -2.62 -9.13
C MET A 152 5.20 -3.75 -9.03
N ASP A 153 4.81 -4.96 -8.61
CA ASP A 153 5.69 -6.14 -8.63
C ASP A 153 6.18 -6.48 -10.04
N ARG A 154 5.30 -6.37 -11.06
CA ARG A 154 5.69 -6.52 -12.47
C ARG A 154 6.61 -5.41 -12.95
N TYR A 155 6.39 -4.16 -12.54
CA TYR A 155 7.30 -3.07 -12.86
C TYR A 155 8.68 -3.27 -12.24
N ILE A 156 8.78 -3.86 -11.06
CA ILE A 156 10.07 -4.19 -10.46
C ILE A 156 10.82 -5.21 -11.34
N ASP A 157 10.16 -6.27 -11.80
CA ASP A 157 10.75 -7.23 -12.74
C ASP A 157 11.29 -6.53 -14.01
N VAL A 158 10.50 -5.63 -14.60
CA VAL A 158 10.89 -4.84 -15.77
C VAL A 158 12.07 -3.91 -15.48
N ILE A 159 12.08 -3.20 -14.34
CA ILE A 159 13.19 -2.33 -13.94
C ILE A 159 14.49 -3.14 -13.85
N LEU A 160 14.43 -4.31 -13.19
CA LEU A 160 15.58 -5.18 -13.03
C LEU A 160 16.06 -5.71 -14.39
N TYR A 161 15.14 -6.17 -15.24
CA TYR A 161 15.45 -6.60 -16.60
C TYR A 161 16.14 -5.49 -17.40
N LEU A 162 15.57 -4.28 -17.44
CA LEU A 162 16.11 -3.15 -18.19
C LEU A 162 17.49 -2.73 -17.68
N TRP A 163 17.71 -2.72 -16.36
CA TRP A 163 19.00 -2.33 -15.78
C TRP A 163 20.15 -3.25 -16.23
N PHE A 164 19.90 -4.54 -16.44
CA PHE A 164 20.91 -5.49 -16.90
C PHE A 164 21.04 -5.57 -18.43
N LYS A 165 19.99 -5.20 -19.18
CA LYS A 165 19.92 -5.39 -20.63
C LYS A 165 20.14 -4.13 -21.45
N GLU A 166 19.81 -2.96 -20.90
CA GLU A 166 19.84 -1.68 -21.60
C GLU A 166 20.76 -0.69 -20.87
N GLU A 167 21.91 -0.39 -21.47
CA GLU A 167 22.90 0.52 -20.87
C GLU A 167 22.35 1.94 -20.69
N ASP A 168 21.51 2.42 -21.61
CA ASP A 168 20.85 3.72 -21.49
C ASP A 168 19.93 3.79 -20.27
N PHE A 169 19.16 2.72 -20.02
CA PHE A 169 18.31 2.66 -18.83
C PHE A 169 19.13 2.54 -17.56
N LYS A 170 20.23 1.79 -17.57
CA LYS A 170 21.16 1.71 -16.44
C LYS A 170 21.76 3.07 -16.09
N ASN A 171 22.19 3.83 -17.09
CA ASN A 171 22.68 5.20 -16.91
C ASN A 171 21.57 6.12 -16.37
N LEU A 172 20.36 6.02 -16.91
CA LEU A 172 19.20 6.76 -16.43
C LEU A 172 18.89 6.44 -14.97
N PHE A 173 18.86 5.16 -14.59
CA PHE A 173 18.67 4.70 -13.21
C PHE A 173 19.72 5.28 -12.27
N ASN A 174 21.00 5.19 -12.66
CA ASN A 174 22.13 5.66 -11.84
C ASN A 174 22.14 7.19 -11.66
N SER A 175 21.55 7.94 -12.58
CA SER A 175 21.41 9.40 -12.45
C SER A 175 20.34 9.84 -11.45
N LYS A 176 19.51 8.92 -10.94
CA LYS A 176 18.38 9.27 -10.07
C LYS A 176 18.80 9.53 -8.64
N LYS A 177 17.96 10.30 -7.96
CA LYS A 177 18.13 10.68 -6.56
C LYS A 177 17.84 9.53 -5.58
N GLY A 178 17.85 8.27 -6.02
CA GLY A 178 17.48 7.10 -5.20
C GLY A 178 15.97 6.88 -5.09
N PHE A 179 15.54 6.24 -4.00
CA PHE A 179 14.15 5.80 -3.79
C PHE A 179 13.66 6.15 -2.38
N CYS A 180 12.34 6.16 -2.19
CA CYS A 180 11.77 6.21 -0.85
C CYS A 180 11.97 4.87 -0.12
N LEU A 181 11.90 4.85 1.21
CA LEU A 181 12.13 3.62 1.99
C LEU A 181 11.14 2.50 1.65
N LYS A 182 9.89 2.87 1.30
CA LYS A 182 8.88 1.92 0.79
C LYS A 182 9.38 1.21 -0.48
N HIS A 183 9.80 1.96 -1.49
CA HIS A 183 10.19 1.41 -2.79
C HIS A 183 11.59 0.79 -2.78
N LEU A 184 12.50 1.29 -1.95
CA LEU A 184 13.78 0.63 -1.67
C LEU A 184 13.55 -0.80 -1.15
N LYS A 185 12.68 -0.96 -0.15
CA LYS A 185 12.29 -2.28 0.37
C LYS A 185 11.70 -3.16 -0.74
N SER A 186 10.82 -2.61 -1.59
CA SER A 186 10.21 -3.36 -2.69
C SER A 186 11.25 -3.81 -3.73
N LEU A 187 12.19 -2.95 -4.12
CA LEU A 187 13.30 -3.31 -5.01
C LEU A 187 14.16 -4.42 -4.42
N LEU A 188 14.56 -4.30 -3.15
CA LEU A 188 15.37 -5.33 -2.47
C LEU A 188 14.63 -6.68 -2.35
N LYS A 189 13.29 -6.67 -2.20
CA LYS A 189 12.49 -7.90 -2.31
C LYS A 189 12.49 -8.44 -3.74
N GLY A 190 12.36 -7.56 -4.73
CA GLY A 190 12.46 -7.89 -6.15
C GLY A 190 13.78 -8.56 -6.52
N THR A 191 14.92 -8.06 -6.05
CA THR A 191 16.22 -8.69 -6.32
C THR A 191 16.33 -10.09 -5.75
N LYS A 192 15.63 -10.39 -4.65
CA LYS A 192 15.53 -11.75 -4.10
C LYS A 192 14.68 -12.68 -4.96
N LYS A 193 13.65 -12.13 -5.61
CA LYS A 193 12.66 -12.87 -6.39
C LYS A 193 13.11 -13.12 -7.84
N TYR A 194 13.68 -12.11 -8.49
CA TYR A 194 13.92 -12.11 -9.94
C TYR A 194 15.39 -12.32 -10.35
N LEU A 195 16.36 -12.04 -9.45
CA LEU A 195 17.78 -12.12 -9.78
C LEU A 195 18.47 -13.32 -9.15
N ASN A 196 19.49 -13.82 -9.85
CA ASN A 196 20.43 -14.80 -9.31
C ASN A 196 21.41 -14.15 -8.31
N SER A 197 22.22 -14.97 -7.61
CA SER A 197 23.10 -14.47 -6.54
C SER A 197 24.13 -13.45 -7.01
N ARG A 198 24.67 -13.57 -8.22
CA ARG A 198 25.70 -12.64 -8.74
C ARG A 198 25.07 -11.32 -9.15
N GLU A 199 24.02 -11.38 -9.95
CA GLU A 199 23.25 -10.19 -10.38
C GLU A 199 22.72 -9.43 -9.16
N ARG A 200 22.19 -10.15 -8.17
CA ARG A 200 21.69 -9.56 -6.92
C ARG A 200 22.76 -8.77 -6.20
N ALA A 201 23.98 -9.30 -6.07
CA ALA A 201 25.08 -8.61 -5.41
C ALA A 201 25.42 -7.30 -6.14
N VAL A 202 25.62 -7.38 -7.47
CA VAL A 202 25.97 -6.24 -8.32
C VAL A 202 24.92 -5.13 -8.27
N PHE A 203 23.64 -5.49 -8.42
CA PHE A 203 22.54 -4.52 -8.40
C PHE A 203 22.35 -3.91 -7.00
N THR A 204 22.41 -4.75 -5.96
CA THR A 204 22.17 -4.28 -4.58
C THR A 204 23.26 -3.32 -4.13
N GLU A 205 24.53 -3.59 -4.46
CA GLU A 205 25.63 -2.68 -4.16
C GLU A 205 25.43 -1.31 -4.83
N ASN A 206 25.11 -1.29 -6.13
CA ASN A 206 24.83 -0.06 -6.86
C ASN A 206 23.63 0.70 -6.26
N LEU A 207 22.51 0.01 -6.00
CA LEU A 207 21.29 0.59 -5.43
C LEU A 207 21.57 1.23 -4.06
N LEU A 208 22.27 0.51 -3.16
CA LEU A 208 22.56 1.02 -1.82
C LEU A 208 23.52 2.20 -1.85
N LYS A 209 24.48 2.23 -2.77
CA LYS A 209 25.38 3.38 -2.95
C LYS A 209 24.58 4.65 -3.31
N ILE A 210 23.73 4.58 -4.35
CA ILE A 210 22.87 5.70 -4.78
C ILE A 210 21.95 6.13 -3.63
N GLN A 211 21.39 5.16 -2.90
CA GLN A 211 20.49 5.42 -1.79
C GLN A 211 21.20 6.16 -0.64
N MET A 212 22.37 5.69 -0.21
CA MET A 212 23.11 6.30 0.91
C MET A 212 23.50 7.75 0.62
N GLU A 213 24.03 8.00 -0.58
CA GLU A 213 24.41 9.34 -1.02
C GLU A 213 23.23 10.32 -0.99
N ASN A 214 22.06 9.88 -1.47
CA ASN A 214 20.87 10.72 -1.50
C ASN A 214 20.15 10.85 -0.16
N MET A 215 20.25 9.86 0.72
CA MET A 215 19.76 9.96 2.09
C MET A 215 20.57 10.99 2.91
N ASP A 216 21.89 11.00 2.74
CA ASP A 216 22.75 12.02 3.33
C ASP A 216 22.47 13.42 2.74
N ARG A 217 22.34 13.52 1.41
CA ARG A 217 21.97 14.77 0.73
C ARG A 217 20.67 15.38 1.29
N ILE A 218 19.60 14.59 1.35
CA ILE A 218 18.29 15.11 1.78
C ILE A 218 18.27 15.43 3.28
N GLN A 219 19.02 14.70 4.09
CA GLN A 219 19.20 15.01 5.52
C GLN A 219 19.89 16.37 5.69
N LYS A 220 20.94 16.65 4.91
CA LYS A 220 21.65 17.94 4.93
C LYS A 220 20.74 19.09 4.50
N GLU A 221 19.91 18.89 3.49
CA GLU A 221 18.92 19.88 3.06
C GLU A 221 17.88 20.17 4.14
N VAL A 222 17.37 19.15 4.84
CA VAL A 222 16.47 19.35 6.00
C VAL A 222 17.21 20.05 7.15
N ASN A 223 18.46 19.69 7.42
CA ASN A 223 19.26 20.38 8.44
C ASN A 223 19.44 21.86 8.09
N TRP A 224 19.71 22.19 6.84
CA TRP A 224 19.82 23.58 6.40
C TRP A 224 18.48 24.32 6.50
N PHE A 225 17.38 23.67 6.13
CA PHE A 225 16.04 24.20 6.37
C PHE A 225 15.83 24.58 7.84
N THR A 226 16.24 23.74 8.79
CA THR A 226 16.12 24.07 10.23
C THR A 226 17.02 25.23 10.65
N LYS A 227 18.25 25.31 10.13
CA LYS A 227 19.19 26.39 10.42
C LYS A 227 18.72 27.75 9.93
N LYS A 228 17.90 27.80 8.87
CA LYS A 228 17.33 29.04 8.34
C LYS A 228 16.37 29.76 9.30
N PHE A 229 15.94 29.10 10.37
CA PHE A 229 15.16 29.73 11.44
C PHE A 229 16.03 30.27 12.59
N ASP A 230 17.36 30.04 12.56
CA ASP A 230 18.32 30.68 13.44
C ASP A 230 18.78 32.02 12.82
N TYR A 231 18.71 33.09 13.62
CA TYR A 231 19.07 34.45 13.22
C TYR A 231 20.48 34.54 12.62
N ARG A 232 21.40 33.64 12.99
CA ARG A 232 22.78 33.59 12.47
C ARG A 232 22.86 33.28 10.99
N TYR A 233 21.88 32.57 10.43
CA TYR A 233 21.87 32.11 9.05
C TYR A 233 20.82 32.83 8.20
N ASN A 234 20.22 33.93 8.70
CA ASN A 234 19.12 34.61 8.03
C ASN A 234 19.50 35.13 6.64
N ASN A 235 20.72 35.67 6.50
CA ASN A 235 21.20 36.26 5.25
C ASN A 235 21.77 35.23 4.26
N GLU A 236 21.96 33.98 4.69
CA GLU A 236 22.50 32.94 3.82
C GLU A 236 21.46 32.44 2.80
N PRO A 237 21.86 32.04 1.58
CA PRO A 237 20.92 31.54 0.58
C PRO A 237 20.30 30.20 1.02
N TRP A 238 19.05 29.97 0.61
CA TRP A 238 18.34 28.72 0.94
C TRP A 238 18.86 27.49 0.18
N GLY A 239 19.50 27.68 -0.98
CA GLY A 239 19.83 26.59 -1.90
C GLY A 239 18.63 25.69 -2.18
N ASN A 240 18.84 24.37 -2.14
CA ASN A 240 17.81 23.36 -2.37
C ASN A 240 16.98 23.03 -1.11
N SER A 241 16.99 23.86 -0.07
CA SER A 241 16.39 23.48 1.21
C SER A 241 14.96 23.96 1.43
N ARG A 242 14.44 24.86 0.58
CA ARG A 242 13.09 25.43 0.75
C ARG A 242 11.98 24.37 0.73
N ASP A 243 12.13 23.37 -0.15
CA ASP A 243 11.17 22.28 -0.36
C ASP A 243 11.68 20.95 0.23
N ALA A 244 12.68 20.99 1.09
CA ALA A 244 13.29 19.78 1.66
C ALA A 244 12.32 18.98 2.55
N LEU A 245 11.35 19.64 3.20
CA LEU A 245 10.34 18.97 4.03
C LEU A 245 9.44 18.01 3.22
N PRO A 246 8.67 18.46 2.22
CA PRO A 246 7.83 17.54 1.47
C PRO A 246 8.63 16.43 0.76
N ARG A 247 9.82 16.75 0.25
CA ARG A 247 10.73 15.75 -0.36
C ARG A 247 11.22 14.71 0.63
N SER A 248 11.61 15.12 1.85
CA SER A 248 12.07 14.19 2.89
C SER A 248 10.94 13.33 3.44
N ILE A 249 9.74 13.88 3.62
CA ILE A 249 8.55 13.10 3.97
C ILE A 249 8.30 12.03 2.91
N GLN A 250 8.25 12.40 1.63
CA GLN A 250 8.09 11.44 0.53
C GLN A 250 9.19 10.38 0.53
N LYS A 251 10.44 10.76 0.84
CA LYS A 251 11.57 9.82 0.95
C LYS A 251 11.37 8.79 2.05
N ILE A 252 10.80 9.17 3.18
CA ILE A 252 10.64 8.30 4.34
C ILE A 252 9.44 7.37 4.17
N VAL A 253 8.27 7.92 3.82
CA VAL A 253 7.01 7.16 3.84
C VAL A 253 6.56 6.66 2.47
N GLY A 254 7.07 7.25 1.39
CA GLY A 254 6.68 6.94 0.02
C GLY A 254 5.69 7.94 -0.58
N PRO A 255 4.84 7.52 -1.53
CA PRO A 255 4.00 8.45 -2.28
C PRO A 255 3.01 9.16 -1.36
N CYS A 256 3.10 10.49 -1.34
CA CYS A 256 2.26 11.38 -0.56
C CYS A 256 1.59 12.41 -1.48
N ARG A 257 0.36 12.78 -1.17
CA ARG A 257 -0.37 13.89 -1.82
C ARG A 257 -0.34 15.11 -0.91
N LEU A 258 0.87 15.60 -0.61
CA LEU A 258 1.05 16.80 0.20
C LEU A 258 0.62 18.02 -0.62
N LYS A 259 -0.27 18.83 -0.05
CA LYS A 259 -0.73 20.10 -0.63
C LYS A 259 0.10 21.25 -0.08
#